data_AF-A0A1A7CBH0-F1
#
_entry.id   AF-A0A1A7CBH0-F1
#
_cell.length_a   1.000
_cell.length_b   1.000
_cell.length_c   1.000
_cell.angle_alpha   90.00
_cell.angle_beta   90.00
_cell.angle_gamma   90.00
#
_symmetry.space_group_name_H-M   'P 1'
#
loop_
_entity.id
_entity.type
_entity.pdbx_description
1 polymer ?
#
loop_
_entity_poly.entity_id
_entity_poly.type
_entity_poly.pdbx_seq_one_letter_code
_entity_poly.pdbx_strand_id
1 'polypeptide(L)'
;MGFFSGIKSTFKKSEAAVVVQNLFEIQANAGIFQYDPAKIATHLVAHVWSQTPDIFEGKFGVRPHKLAVAAVALGNGFFVFERDLSLRASCLVALGEILKTIGVNGELFQLNNVDHKLFESAMQMFTEEAEQAETREGNFLG
;
A
#
# COMPACT_ATOMS: atom_id res chain seq x y z
N MET A 1 10.94 0.79 29.41
CA MET A 1 10.43 1.76 28.40
C MET A 1 9.55 1.04 27.36
N GLY A 2 8.38 0.48 27.73
CA GLY A 2 7.66 -0.48 26.86
C GLY A 2 6.25 -0.10 26.39
N PHE A 3 5.58 0.87 27.04
CA PHE A 3 4.18 1.18 26.72
C PHE A 3 4.01 2.26 25.62
N PHE A 4 4.90 3.26 25.59
CA PHE A 4 4.82 4.35 24.61
C PHE A 4 5.26 3.95 23.19
N SER A 5 6.06 2.88 23.02
CA SER A 5 6.45 2.40 21.69
C SER A 5 5.28 1.71 20.97
N GLY A 6 4.51 0.89 21.71
CA GLY A 6 3.34 0.16 21.21
C GLY A 6 2.20 1.08 20.78
N ILE A 7 1.84 2.08 21.61
CA ILE A 7 0.78 3.06 21.27
C ILE A 7 1.12 3.84 19.99
N LYS A 8 2.39 4.28 19.86
CA LYS A 8 2.82 5.01 18.66
C LYS A 8 2.97 4.09 17.42
N SER A 9 3.16 2.78 17.61
CA SER A 9 3.17 1.78 16.53
C SER A 9 1.76 1.59 15.97
N THR A 10 0.76 1.43 16.85
CA THR A 10 -0.66 1.38 16.47
C THR A 10 -1.09 2.65 15.74
N PHE A 11 -0.69 3.83 16.20
CA PHE A 11 -1.02 5.09 15.52
C PHE A 11 -0.49 5.15 14.08
N LYS A 12 0.78 4.81 13.86
CA LYS A 12 1.39 4.82 12.51
C LYS A 12 0.76 3.80 11.57
N LYS A 13 0.41 2.63 12.12
CA LYS A 13 -0.36 1.60 11.42
C LYS A 13 -1.73 2.12 10.99
N SER A 14 -2.44 2.80 11.89
CA SER A 14 -3.72 3.43 11.57
C SER A 14 -3.59 4.55 10.55
N GLU A 15 -2.54 5.39 10.60
CA GLU A 15 -2.32 6.44 9.59
C GLU A 15 -2.16 5.88 8.18
N ALA A 16 -1.41 4.78 8.03
CA ALA A 16 -1.26 4.11 6.74
C ALA A 16 -2.59 3.46 6.29
N ALA A 17 -3.34 2.84 7.21
CA ALA A 17 -4.65 2.28 6.91
C ALA A 17 -5.64 3.35 6.42
N VAL A 18 -5.64 4.55 7.03
CA VAL A 18 -6.48 5.67 6.59
C VAL A 18 -6.12 6.12 5.17
N VAL A 19 -4.83 6.16 4.81
CA VAL A 19 -4.42 6.47 3.42
C VAL A 19 -5.01 5.46 2.43
N VAL A 20 -4.87 4.17 2.71
CA VAL A 20 -5.39 3.09 1.85
C VAL A 20 -6.92 3.14 1.78
N GLN A 21 -7.58 3.34 2.92
CA GLN A 21 -9.04 3.47 3.01
C GLN A 21 -9.53 4.61 2.12
N ASN A 22 -8.96 5.81 2.23
CA ASN A 22 -9.38 6.97 1.44
C ASN A 22 -9.29 6.69 -0.07
N LEU A 23 -8.27 5.97 -0.53
CA LEU A 23 -8.12 5.58 -1.94
C LEU A 23 -9.21 4.60 -2.38
N PHE A 24 -9.55 3.62 -1.54
CA PHE A 24 -10.65 2.71 -1.81
C PHE A 24 -12.03 3.37 -1.72
N GLU A 25 -12.21 4.35 -0.84
CA GLU A 25 -13.44 5.15 -0.77
C GLU A 25 -13.67 5.94 -2.05
N ILE A 26 -12.62 6.52 -2.65
CA ILE A 26 -12.73 7.17 -3.97
C ILE A 26 -13.24 6.17 -5.03
N GLN A 27 -12.71 4.95 -5.03
CA GLN A 27 -13.15 3.90 -5.97
C GLN A 27 -14.56 3.39 -5.67
N ALA A 28 -14.93 3.27 -4.39
CA ALA A 28 -16.26 2.85 -3.96
C ALA A 28 -17.32 3.89 -4.36
N ASN A 29 -17.01 5.18 -4.17
CA ASN A 29 -17.87 6.29 -4.59
C ASN A 29 -18.04 6.35 -6.11
N ALA A 30 -17.05 5.86 -6.87
CA ALA A 30 -17.14 5.70 -8.32
C ALA A 30 -17.89 4.42 -8.77
N GLY A 31 -18.35 3.57 -7.83
CA GLY A 31 -19.02 2.30 -8.12
C GLY A 31 -18.10 1.16 -8.57
N ILE A 32 -16.78 1.32 -8.41
CA ILE A 32 -15.76 0.36 -8.88
C ILE A 32 -15.40 -0.64 -7.77
N PHE A 33 -15.46 -0.19 -6.51
CA PHE A 33 -15.09 -1.01 -5.35
C PHE A 33 -16.32 -1.47 -4.58
N GLN A 34 -16.47 -2.79 -4.41
CA GLN A 34 -17.68 -3.42 -3.83
C GLN A 34 -17.51 -3.87 -2.37
N TYR A 35 -16.32 -3.70 -1.80
CA TYR A 35 -16.00 -4.12 -0.44
C TYR A 35 -16.07 -2.95 0.54
N ASP A 36 -16.00 -3.26 1.84
CA ASP A 36 -15.83 -2.26 2.90
C ASP A 36 -14.39 -1.71 2.87
N PRO A 37 -14.19 -0.43 2.47
CA PRO A 37 -12.86 0.16 2.32
C PRO A 37 -12.01 0.10 3.59
N ALA A 38 -12.64 0.37 4.74
CA ALA A 38 -11.96 0.43 6.04
C ALA A 38 -11.46 -0.96 6.47
N LYS A 39 -12.28 -2.00 6.26
CA LYS A 39 -11.89 -3.38 6.58
C LYS A 39 -10.74 -3.87 5.71
N ILE A 40 -10.82 -3.66 4.40
CA ILE A 40 -9.77 -4.08 3.47
C ILE A 40 -8.46 -3.35 3.75
N ALA A 41 -8.52 -2.02 3.95
CA ALA A 41 -7.35 -1.22 4.27
C ALA A 41 -6.66 -1.66 5.58
N THR A 42 -7.45 -1.88 6.62
CA THR A 42 -6.95 -2.36 7.92
C THR A 42 -6.29 -3.73 7.77
N HIS A 43 -6.91 -4.62 7.00
CA HIS A 43 -6.37 -5.96 6.75
C HIS A 43 -5.03 -5.92 6.03
N LEU A 44 -4.92 -5.18 4.92
CA LEU A 44 -3.70 -5.04 4.14
C LEU A 44 -2.53 -4.49 4.97
N VAL A 45 -2.76 -3.38 5.66
CA VAL A 45 -1.71 -2.76 6.47
C VAL A 45 -1.34 -3.67 7.64
N ALA A 46 -2.31 -4.35 8.27
CA ALA A 46 -2.00 -5.31 9.32
C ALA A 46 -1.18 -6.51 8.82
N HIS A 47 -1.47 -6.99 7.62
CA HIS A 47 -0.73 -8.08 7.01
C HIS A 47 0.74 -7.71 6.83
N VAL A 48 1.04 -6.61 6.13
CA VAL A 48 2.42 -6.16 5.91
C VAL A 48 3.15 -5.84 7.21
N TRP A 49 2.47 -5.19 8.16
CA TRP A 49 3.06 -4.86 9.46
C TRP A 49 3.50 -6.11 10.23
N SER A 50 2.77 -7.22 10.09
CA SER A 50 3.08 -8.49 10.76
C SER A 50 4.27 -9.23 10.14
N GLN A 51 4.56 -8.99 8.86
CA GLN A 51 5.66 -9.65 8.15
C GLN A 51 7.02 -9.03 8.47
N THR A 52 7.09 -7.71 8.64
CA THR A 52 8.34 -6.97 8.89
C THR A 52 8.20 -5.93 10.02
N PRO A 53 7.87 -6.36 11.25
CA PRO A 53 7.62 -5.45 12.37
C PRO A 53 8.85 -4.59 12.71
N ASP A 54 10.06 -5.15 12.58
CA ASP A 54 11.32 -4.45 12.87
C ASP A 54 11.48 -3.14 12.05
N ILE A 55 11.04 -3.15 10.78
CA ILE A 55 11.10 -1.98 9.90
C ILE A 55 10.06 -0.93 10.33
N PHE A 56 8.82 -1.36 10.54
CA PHE A 56 7.71 -0.45 10.80
C PHE A 56 7.66 0.09 12.23
N GLU A 57 8.23 -0.63 13.20
CA GLU A 57 8.33 -0.16 14.58
C GLU A 57 9.44 0.88 14.80
N GLY A 58 10.29 1.11 13.80
CA GLY A 58 11.34 2.12 13.81
C GLY A 58 12.63 1.65 14.47
N LYS A 59 12.90 0.34 14.48
CA LYS A 59 14.13 -0.25 15.06
C LYS A 59 15.40 0.29 14.39
N PHE A 60 15.29 0.75 13.14
CA PHE A 60 16.38 1.31 12.35
C PHE A 60 16.48 2.86 12.44
N GLY A 61 15.91 3.46 13.48
CA GLY A 61 16.10 4.87 13.83
C GLY A 61 14.89 5.76 13.54
N VAL A 62 14.30 5.67 12.35
CA VAL A 62 13.10 6.45 11.99
C VAL A 62 12.02 5.52 11.46
N ARG A 63 10.77 5.81 11.82
CA ARG A 63 9.62 5.07 11.31
C ARG A 63 9.27 5.52 9.91
N PRO A 64 8.88 4.60 9.03
CA PRO A 64 8.51 4.96 7.67
C PRO A 64 7.33 5.95 7.62
N HIS A 65 7.35 6.78 6.60
CA HIS A 65 6.27 7.67 6.23
C HIS A 65 5.02 6.86 5.86
N LYS A 66 3.83 7.35 6.25
CA LYS A 66 2.55 6.65 6.05
C LYS A 66 2.27 6.27 4.59
N LEU A 67 2.70 7.11 3.64
CA LEU A 67 2.57 6.82 2.20
C LEU A 67 3.44 5.64 1.76
N ALA A 68 4.65 5.51 2.32
CA ALA A 68 5.55 4.40 2.01
C ALA A 68 4.99 3.07 2.53
N VAL A 69 4.45 3.08 3.76
CA VAL A 69 3.75 1.91 4.33
C VAL A 69 2.51 1.56 3.50
N ALA A 70 1.69 2.55 3.14
CA ALA A 70 0.50 2.34 2.32
C ALA A 70 0.83 1.76 0.94
N ALA A 71 1.91 2.25 0.28
CA ALA A 71 2.35 1.75 -1.01
C ALA A 71 2.73 0.26 -0.95
N VAL A 72 3.54 -0.14 0.03
CA VAL A 72 3.94 -1.55 0.19
C VAL A 72 2.75 -2.42 0.61
N ALA A 73 1.81 -1.91 1.41
CA ALA A 73 0.58 -2.60 1.75
C ALA A 73 -0.29 -2.87 0.51
N LEU A 74 -0.44 -1.89 -0.37
CA LEU A 74 -1.18 -2.04 -1.63
C LEU A 74 -0.48 -3.03 -2.59
N GLY A 75 0.85 -2.94 -2.73
CA GLY A 75 1.61 -3.89 -3.54
C GLY A 75 1.51 -5.33 -3.01
N ASN A 76 1.53 -5.51 -1.69
CA ASN A 76 1.29 -6.82 -1.08
C ASN A 76 -0.14 -7.34 -1.33
N GLY A 77 -1.09 -6.44 -1.59
CA GLY A 77 -2.45 -6.79 -1.97
C GLY A 77 -2.53 -7.70 -3.20
N PHE A 78 -1.54 -7.65 -4.10
CA PHE A 78 -1.48 -8.54 -5.26
C PHE A 78 -1.34 -10.02 -4.89
N PHE A 79 -0.61 -10.29 -3.82
CA PHE A 79 -0.41 -11.64 -3.29
C PHE A 79 -1.52 -12.04 -2.32
N VAL A 80 -1.97 -11.11 -1.46
CA VAL A 80 -3.04 -11.37 -0.49
C VAL A 80 -4.36 -11.70 -1.20
N PHE A 81 -4.64 -11.02 -2.32
CA PHE A 81 -5.88 -11.17 -3.08
C PHE A 81 -5.65 -11.91 -4.41
N GLU A 82 -4.72 -12.87 -4.46
CA GLU A 82 -4.31 -13.58 -5.68
C GLU A 82 -5.50 -14.00 -6.59
N ARG A 83 -6.60 -14.48 -5.98
CA ARG A 83 -7.80 -14.99 -6.66
C ARG A 83 -8.89 -13.94 -6.92
N ASP A 84 -8.79 -12.75 -6.33
CA ASP A 84 -9.76 -11.68 -6.50
C ASP A 84 -9.19 -10.59 -7.40
N LEU A 85 -9.47 -10.71 -8.69
CA LEU A 85 -9.00 -9.77 -9.71
C LEU A 85 -9.53 -8.35 -9.48
N SER A 86 -10.73 -8.20 -8.91
CA SER A 86 -11.30 -6.89 -8.62
C SER A 86 -10.51 -6.18 -7.53
N LEU A 87 -10.20 -6.87 -6.43
CA LEU A 87 -9.38 -6.31 -5.36
C LEU A 87 -7.95 -6.03 -5.81
N ARG A 88 -7.37 -6.90 -6.65
CA ARG A 88 -6.03 -6.67 -7.25
C ARG A 88 -6.02 -5.42 -8.11
N ALA A 89 -6.99 -5.26 -9.02
CA ALA A 89 -7.11 -4.08 -9.85
C ALA A 89 -7.29 -2.81 -9.00
N SER A 90 -8.12 -2.87 -7.96
CA SER A 90 -8.28 -1.75 -7.02
C SER A 90 -7.01 -1.40 -6.26
N CYS A 91 -6.22 -2.41 -5.86
CA CYS A 91 -4.90 -2.20 -5.26
C CYS A 91 -3.93 -1.57 -6.26
N LEU A 92 -3.96 -2.00 -7.53
CA LEU A 92 -3.10 -1.49 -8.59
C LEU A 92 -3.38 -0.01 -8.87
N VAL A 93 -4.66 0.35 -9.03
CA VAL A 93 -5.09 1.74 -9.21
C VAL A 93 -4.67 2.60 -8.01
N ALA A 94 -4.96 2.16 -6.78
CA ALA A 94 -4.60 2.89 -5.57
C ALA A 94 -3.08 3.07 -5.43
N LEU A 95 -2.30 2.03 -5.77
CA LEU A 95 -0.84 2.09 -5.73
C LEU A 95 -0.30 3.08 -6.77
N GLY A 96 -0.84 3.05 -7.99
CA GLY A 96 -0.49 4.00 -9.05
C GLY A 96 -0.70 5.46 -8.63
N GLU A 97 -1.78 5.77 -7.91
CA GLU A 97 -2.02 7.12 -7.39
C GLU A 97 -1.00 7.56 -6.33
N ILE A 98 -0.58 6.65 -5.44
CA ILE A 98 0.50 6.96 -4.49
C ILE A 98 1.82 7.19 -5.22
N LEU A 99 2.19 6.30 -6.14
CA LEU A 99 3.46 6.39 -6.87
C LEU A 99 3.52 7.65 -7.73
N LYS A 100 2.41 8.02 -8.39
CA LYS A 100 2.26 9.28 -9.11
C LYS A 100 2.42 10.48 -8.19
N THR A 101 1.78 10.45 -7.02
CA THR A 101 1.88 11.53 -6.03
C THR A 101 3.32 11.73 -5.57
N ILE A 102 4.04 10.64 -5.30
CA ILE A 102 5.44 10.69 -4.88
C ILE A 102 6.38 11.08 -6.02
N GLY A 103 6.11 10.64 -7.26
CA GLY A 103 6.89 11.05 -8.42
C GLY A 103 6.79 12.55 -8.71
N VAL A 104 5.63 13.16 -8.46
CA VAL A 104 5.41 14.60 -8.70
C VAL A 104 5.81 15.46 -7.50
N ASN A 105 5.55 15.01 -6.27
CA ASN A 105 5.66 15.83 -5.06
C ASN A 105 6.66 15.28 -4.03
N GLY A 106 7.50 14.30 -4.40
CA GLY A 106 8.35 13.55 -3.48
C GLY A 106 9.26 14.42 -2.61
N GLU A 107 9.79 15.50 -3.16
CA GLU A 107 10.67 16.44 -2.46
C GLU A 107 9.97 17.16 -1.29
N LEU A 108 8.64 17.24 -1.29
CA LEU A 108 7.86 17.90 -0.25
C LEU A 108 7.62 17.01 0.99
N PHE A 109 7.82 15.69 0.88
CA PHE A 109 7.42 14.72 1.91
C PHE A 109 8.49 14.36 2.94
N GLN A 110 9.68 14.98 2.89
CA GLN A 110 10.80 14.67 3.81
C GLN A 110 11.05 13.15 3.96
N LEU A 111 11.07 12.44 2.84
CA LEU A 111 11.25 10.99 2.81
C LEU A 111 12.66 10.60 3.28
N ASN A 112 12.75 9.51 4.03
CA ASN A 112 14.03 8.95 4.45
C ASN A 112 14.44 7.75 3.57
N ASN A 113 15.64 7.21 3.79
CA ASN A 113 16.15 6.08 3.01
C ASN A 113 15.27 4.81 3.09
N VAL A 114 14.63 4.57 4.23
CA VAL A 114 13.70 3.43 4.39
C VAL A 114 12.46 3.66 3.52
N ASP A 115 11.93 4.87 3.50
CA ASP A 115 10.79 5.23 2.63
C ASP A 115 11.12 5.01 1.16
N HIS A 116 12.29 5.47 0.71
CA HIS A 116 12.75 5.25 -0.66
C HIS A 116 12.83 3.76 -1.00
N LYS A 117 13.36 2.92 -0.10
CA LYS A 117 13.41 1.46 -0.31
C LYS A 117 12.04 0.81 -0.37
N LEU A 118 11.11 1.26 0.47
CA LEU A 118 9.73 0.79 0.44
C LEU A 118 9.02 1.21 -0.87
N PHE A 119 9.26 2.43 -1.36
CA PHE A 119 8.72 2.88 -2.64
C PHE A 119 9.34 2.15 -3.83
N GLU A 120 10.65 1.88 -3.83
CA GLU A 120 11.30 1.04 -4.84
C GLU A 120 10.66 -0.35 -4.90
N SER A 121 10.47 -0.98 -3.74
CA SER A 121 9.81 -2.29 -3.66
C SER A 121 8.36 -2.24 -4.16
N ALA A 122 7.61 -1.20 -3.78
CA ALA A 122 6.24 -1.02 -4.25
C ALA A 122 6.16 -0.75 -5.76
N MET A 123 7.10 0.00 -6.31
CA MET A 123 7.22 0.23 -7.75
C MET A 123 7.50 -1.06 -8.51
N GLN A 124 8.42 -1.89 -8.00
CA GLN A 124 8.69 -3.19 -8.61
C GLN A 124 7.44 -4.08 -8.65
N MET A 125 6.72 -4.19 -7.51
CA MET A 125 5.46 -4.95 -7.45
C MET A 125 4.41 -4.38 -8.42
N PHE A 126 4.33 -3.06 -8.55
CA PHE A 126 3.42 -2.39 -9.49
C PHE A 126 3.73 -2.75 -10.93
N THR A 127 5.00 -2.66 -11.35
CA THR A 127 5.43 -2.98 -12.72
C THR A 127 5.15 -4.44 -13.05
N GLU A 128 5.51 -5.37 -12.17
CA GLU A 128 5.26 -6.80 -12.36
C GLU A 128 3.75 -7.13 -12.50
N GLU A 129 2.90 -6.49 -11.68
CA GLU A 129 1.45 -6.70 -11.76
C GLU A 129 0.83 -6.07 -13.01
N ALA A 130 1.30 -4.88 -13.41
CA ALA A 130 0.83 -4.20 -14.63
C ALA A 130 1.13 -5.02 -15.89
N GLU A 131 2.35 -5.56 -16.02
CA GLU A 131 2.74 -6.43 -17.15
C GLU A 131 1.89 -7.71 -17.20
N GLN A 132 1.59 -8.30 -16.04
CA GLN A 132 0.70 -9.47 -15.95
C GLN A 132 -0.74 -9.14 -16.33
N ALA A 133 -1.24 -7.96 -15.97
CA ALA A 133 -2.58 -7.52 -16.34
C ALA A 133 -2.71 -7.36 -17.87
N GLU A 134 -1.75 -6.70 -18.51
CA GLU A 134 -1.70 -6.54 -19.98
C GLU A 134 -1.66 -7.90 -20.71
N THR A 135 -0.87 -8.84 -20.20
CA THR A 135 -0.77 -10.20 -20.77
C THR A 135 -2.10 -10.97 -20.66
N ARG A 136 -2.83 -10.79 -19.55
CA ARG A 136 -4.15 -11.45 -19.35
C ARG A 136 -5.22 -10.90 -20.31
N GLU A 137 -5.22 -9.60 -20.56
CA GLU A 137 -6.14 -8.99 -21.53
C GLU A 137 -5.80 -9.41 -22.97
N GLY A 138 -4.52 -9.46 -23.33
CA GLY A 138 -4.06 -9.89 -24.65
C GLY A 138 -4.43 -11.34 -24.98
N ASN A 139 -4.39 -12.24 -24.00
CA ASN A 139 -4.78 -13.65 -24.18
C ASN A 139 -6.30 -13.87 -24.27
N PHE A 140 -7.14 -12.90 -23.90
CA PHE A 140 -8.59 -13.03 -23.95
C PHE A 140 -9.17 -12.60 -25.33
N LEU A 141 -8.37 -11.91 -26.14
CA LEU A 141 -8.76 -11.36 -27.45
C LEU A 141 -8.14 -12.11 -28.65
N GLY A 142 -7.37 -13.18 -28.41
CA GLY A 142 -6.78 -14.06 -29.44
C GLY A 142 -7.41 -15.45 -29.45
#